data_AF-A0A4V6JI35-F1
#
_entry.id   AF-A0A4V6JI35-F1
#
_cell.length_a   1.000
_cell.length_b   1.000
_cell.length_c   1.000
_cell.angle_alpha   90.00
_cell.angle_beta   90.00
_cell.angle_gamma   90.00
#
_symmetry.space_group_name_H-M   'P 1'
#
loop_
_entity.id
_entity.type
_entity.pdbx_description
1 polymer ?
#
loop_
_entity_poly.entity_id
_entity_poly.type
_entity_poly.pdbx_seq_one_letter_code
_entity_poly.pdbx_strand_id
1 'polypeptide(L)'
;MCKTVIGFGSPNKAGTHDSHGAPLGEAEVAATREQLGWHYPPFEIPQDIYAQWDAKEAGQAREAAWNDKFAAYAQAFPELAAEFTRRMSGELPADWQAQAKAYVEQLQANPANIASRKASQNALEAFGKLLPEFLGGSADLAPSNLTMWSGSKPLNEDPAGNYIHYGVREFGMTAITNGIALHGGFLPYSATFLMFVEYARNAVRMAALMKQRNVFVYTHDSIGLGEDGPTHQPVEQLASLRVTPNMSTWRPCDQVESAIAWQYAIERNDGPTALIFSRQNLAQQPRSAEQLANVYRGAYVLQDCDGTPDVILIATGSEVELAVEAAGQLTAAGRKARVVSMPSTDTFDKQDAAYREAVLPAAVTARVAIEAGIADYWLKYTGLNGAVVGMTTFGESAPADQLFKEFGFTVENVVAQAQALLK
;
A
#
# COMPACT_ATOMS: atom_id res chain seq x y z
N MET A 1 9.74 -34.81 6.82
CA MET A 1 8.68 -35.34 5.92
C MET A 1 7.88 -36.38 6.67
N CYS A 2 6.56 -36.22 6.80
CA CYS A 2 5.68 -37.17 7.47
C CYS A 2 4.86 -37.94 6.41
N LYS A 3 5.04 -39.26 6.33
CA LYS A 3 4.23 -40.11 5.45
C LYS A 3 2.86 -40.34 6.09
N THR A 4 1.80 -39.87 5.45
CA THR A 4 0.40 -40.01 5.92
C THR A 4 -0.48 -40.62 4.83
N VAL A 5 -1.72 -40.97 5.19
CA VAL A 5 -2.76 -41.35 4.25
C VAL A 5 -3.88 -40.31 4.38
N ILE A 6 -4.20 -39.60 3.28
CA ILE A 6 -5.32 -38.64 3.29
C ILE A 6 -6.62 -39.38 3.59
N GLY A 7 -7.48 -38.79 4.44
CA GLY A 7 -8.72 -39.44 4.86
C GLY A 7 -8.51 -40.73 5.68
N PHE A 8 -7.35 -40.89 6.35
CA PHE A 8 -7.06 -42.06 7.20
C PHE A 8 -8.25 -42.47 8.08
N GLY A 9 -8.59 -43.76 8.05
CA GLY A 9 -9.75 -44.33 8.73
C GLY A 9 -10.95 -44.57 7.81
N SER A 10 -11.08 -43.86 6.68
CA SER A 10 -12.13 -44.12 5.70
C SER A 10 -11.81 -45.37 4.87
N PRO A 11 -12.60 -46.45 4.96
CA PRO A 11 -12.28 -47.69 4.25
C PRO A 11 -12.35 -47.55 2.73
N ASN A 12 -13.26 -46.73 2.20
CA ASN A 12 -13.46 -46.63 0.75
C ASN A 12 -12.82 -45.39 0.12
N LYS A 13 -12.47 -44.37 0.91
CA LYS A 13 -11.91 -43.10 0.39
C LYS A 13 -10.51 -42.76 0.93
N ALA A 14 -9.96 -43.48 1.91
CA ALA A 14 -8.59 -43.21 2.36
C ALA A 14 -7.58 -43.42 1.23
N GLY A 15 -6.63 -42.49 1.10
CA GLY A 15 -5.61 -42.51 0.06
C GLY A 15 -6.11 -42.06 -1.33
N THR A 16 -7.34 -41.57 -1.43
CA THR A 16 -7.94 -41.11 -2.70
C THR A 16 -8.13 -39.58 -2.71
N HIS A 17 -8.33 -39.00 -3.89
CA HIS A 17 -8.65 -37.57 -4.01
C HIS A 17 -10.06 -37.24 -3.50
N ASP A 18 -10.97 -38.21 -3.43
CA ASP A 18 -12.36 -38.00 -3.02
C ASP A 18 -12.50 -37.60 -1.55
N SER A 19 -11.47 -37.87 -0.72
CA SER A 19 -11.42 -37.41 0.67
C SER A 19 -10.88 -35.99 0.84
N HIS A 20 -10.54 -35.28 -0.24
CA HIS A 20 -9.84 -33.99 -0.16
C HIS A 20 -10.76 -32.80 0.18
N GLY A 21 -11.86 -32.63 -0.57
CA GLY A 21 -12.64 -31.39 -0.56
C GLY A 21 -14.15 -31.57 -0.55
N ALA A 22 -14.64 -32.79 -0.32
CA ALA A 22 -16.06 -33.09 -0.23
C ALA A 22 -16.38 -33.85 1.07
N PRO A 23 -17.58 -33.66 1.64
CA PRO A 23 -18.04 -34.52 2.73
C PRO A 23 -17.94 -36.00 2.37
N LEU A 24 -17.56 -36.85 3.32
CA LEU A 24 -17.46 -38.29 3.08
C LEU A 24 -18.82 -38.92 2.71
N GLY A 25 -19.91 -38.40 3.28
CA GLY A 25 -21.26 -38.95 3.19
C GLY A 25 -21.59 -39.89 4.36
N GLU A 26 -22.86 -39.95 4.77
CA GLU A 26 -23.27 -40.61 6.03
C GLU A 26 -22.83 -42.08 6.12
N ALA A 27 -23.02 -42.87 5.05
CA ALA A 27 -22.63 -44.26 5.00
C ALA A 27 -21.10 -44.44 5.17
N GLU A 28 -20.31 -43.58 4.52
CA GLU A 28 -18.86 -43.62 4.62
C GLU A 28 -18.38 -43.17 5.99
N VAL A 29 -19.03 -42.18 6.60
CA VAL A 29 -18.72 -41.75 7.98
C VAL A 29 -19.04 -42.87 8.97
N ALA A 30 -20.15 -43.60 8.80
CA ALA A 30 -20.48 -44.76 9.63
C ALA A 30 -19.41 -45.87 9.51
N ALA A 31 -19.00 -46.21 8.28
CA ALA A 31 -17.93 -47.18 8.05
C ALA A 31 -16.57 -46.70 8.60
N THR A 32 -16.28 -45.40 8.52
CA THR A 32 -15.07 -44.79 9.10
C THR A 32 -15.07 -44.90 10.63
N ARG A 33 -16.21 -44.66 11.30
CA ARG A 33 -16.34 -44.84 12.74
C ARG A 33 -16.08 -46.28 13.16
N GLU A 34 -16.64 -47.24 12.43
CA GLU A 34 -16.41 -48.67 12.66
C GLU A 34 -14.92 -49.02 12.51
N GLN A 35 -14.28 -48.60 11.41
CA GLN A 35 -12.86 -48.84 11.14
C GLN A 35 -11.93 -48.24 12.21
N LEU A 36 -12.28 -47.09 12.77
CA LEU A 36 -11.49 -46.39 13.80
C LEU A 36 -11.83 -46.82 15.24
N GLY A 37 -12.85 -47.65 15.45
CA GLY A 37 -13.37 -47.96 16.78
C GLY A 37 -13.94 -46.73 17.51
N TRP A 38 -14.46 -45.75 16.76
CA TRP A 38 -15.03 -44.53 17.33
C TRP A 38 -16.53 -44.69 17.55
N HIS A 39 -16.92 -44.96 18.81
CA HIS A 39 -18.31 -45.30 19.17
C HIS A 39 -19.18 -44.09 19.55
N TYR A 40 -18.63 -42.88 19.53
CA TYR A 40 -19.37 -41.69 19.95
C TYR A 40 -20.14 -41.04 18.78
N PRO A 41 -21.38 -40.56 19.02
CA PRO A 41 -22.17 -39.75 18.10
C PRO A 41 -21.44 -38.51 17.54
N PRO A 42 -21.95 -37.89 16.46
CA PRO A 42 -21.42 -36.63 15.96
C PRO A 42 -21.36 -35.56 17.06
N PHE A 43 -20.20 -34.91 17.18
CA PHE A 43 -19.93 -33.84 18.16
C PHE A 43 -19.98 -34.26 19.64
N GLU A 44 -20.07 -35.55 19.94
CA GLU A 44 -19.89 -36.07 21.30
C GLU A 44 -18.42 -36.40 21.54
N ILE A 45 -17.80 -35.66 22.46
CA ILE A 45 -16.43 -35.90 22.92
C ILE A 45 -16.49 -36.25 24.42
N PRO A 46 -16.07 -37.47 24.81
CA PRO A 46 -16.02 -37.90 26.20
C PRO A 46 -15.17 -37.03 27.11
N GLN A 47 -15.52 -37.02 28.40
CA GLN A 47 -14.84 -36.18 29.38
C GLN A 47 -13.37 -36.58 29.62
N ASP A 48 -13.04 -37.87 29.51
CA ASP A 48 -11.67 -38.37 29.65
C ASP A 48 -10.78 -37.94 28.46
N ILE A 49 -11.34 -37.83 27.26
CA ILE A 49 -10.65 -37.23 26.12
C ILE A 49 -10.44 -35.75 26.36
N TYR A 50 -11.47 -35.00 26.79
CA TYR A 50 -11.29 -33.59 27.16
C TYR A 50 -10.20 -33.39 28.22
N ALA A 51 -10.18 -34.21 29.27
CA ALA A 51 -9.19 -34.11 30.34
C ALA A 51 -7.75 -34.33 29.84
N GLN A 52 -7.54 -35.15 28.81
CA GLN A 52 -6.22 -35.38 28.19
C GLN A 52 -5.79 -34.24 27.27
N TRP A 53 -6.74 -33.54 26.64
CA TRP A 53 -6.48 -32.47 25.68
C TRP A 53 -6.50 -31.05 26.29
N ASP A 54 -7.07 -30.89 27.49
CA ASP A 54 -7.14 -29.60 28.16
C ASP A 54 -5.75 -29.04 28.47
N ALA A 55 -5.40 -27.96 27.80
CA ALA A 55 -4.13 -27.27 27.97
C ALA A 55 -4.25 -26.00 28.82
N LYS A 56 -5.41 -25.71 29.43
CA LYS A 56 -5.64 -24.45 30.16
C LYS A 56 -4.69 -24.28 31.35
N GLU A 57 -4.58 -25.30 32.21
CA GLU A 57 -3.69 -25.25 33.38
C GLU A 57 -2.21 -25.13 32.96
N ALA A 58 -1.79 -25.95 31.99
CA ALA A 58 -0.42 -25.91 31.48
C ALA A 58 -0.10 -24.58 30.77
N GLY A 59 -1.06 -24.00 30.04
CA GLY A 59 -0.94 -22.71 29.38
C GLY A 59 -0.84 -21.57 30.39
N GLN A 60 -1.74 -21.53 31.37
CA GLN A 60 -1.72 -20.55 32.47
C GLN A 60 -0.40 -20.59 33.24
N ALA A 61 0.09 -21.78 33.58
CA ALA A 61 1.36 -21.93 34.29
C ALA A 61 2.55 -21.39 33.48
N ARG A 62 2.60 -21.64 32.17
CA ARG A 62 3.65 -21.13 31.27
C ARG A 62 3.59 -19.62 31.11
N GLU A 63 2.38 -19.07 30.95
CA GLU A 63 2.17 -17.63 30.82
C GLU A 63 2.50 -16.90 32.12
N ALA A 64 2.07 -17.41 33.27
CA ALA A 64 2.43 -16.86 34.58
C ALA A 64 3.95 -16.82 34.78
N ALA A 65 4.65 -17.93 34.46
CA ALA A 65 6.10 -17.98 34.54
C ALA A 65 6.80 -17.00 33.56
N TRP A 66 6.18 -16.70 32.42
CA TRP A 66 6.68 -15.67 31.50
C TRP A 66 6.42 -14.26 32.03
N ASN A 67 5.25 -14.00 32.62
CA ASN A 67 4.90 -12.72 33.23
C ASN A 67 5.84 -12.38 34.39
N ASP A 68 6.22 -13.36 35.23
CA ASP A 68 7.21 -13.15 36.29
C ASP A 68 8.58 -12.76 35.71
N LYS A 69 9.01 -13.40 34.61
CA LYS A 69 10.24 -13.04 33.90
C LYS A 69 10.16 -11.64 33.31
N PHE A 70 9.02 -11.27 32.72
CA PHE A 70 8.82 -9.94 32.14
C PHE A 70 8.77 -8.85 33.22
N ALA A 71 8.17 -9.12 34.38
CA ALA A 71 8.19 -8.22 35.52
C ALA A 71 9.61 -7.98 36.04
N ALA A 72 10.42 -9.04 36.17
CA ALA A 72 11.84 -8.91 36.53
C ALA A 72 12.63 -8.14 35.46
N TYR A 73 12.35 -8.39 34.17
CA TYR A 73 12.94 -7.64 33.05
C TYR A 73 12.58 -6.15 33.11
N ALA A 74 11.32 -5.80 33.38
CA ALA A 74 10.86 -4.42 33.49
C ALA A 74 11.48 -3.67 34.67
N GLN A 75 11.75 -4.35 35.79
CA GLN A 75 12.48 -3.76 36.91
C GLN A 75 13.95 -3.46 36.55
N ALA A 76 14.60 -4.36 35.80
CA ALA A 76 16.00 -4.20 35.41
C ALA A 76 16.20 -3.26 34.20
N PHE A 77 15.22 -3.20 33.29
CA PHE A 77 15.29 -2.48 32.02
C PHE A 77 13.96 -1.73 31.74
N PRO A 78 13.61 -0.70 32.55
CA PRO A 78 12.30 -0.07 32.49
C PRO A 78 11.97 0.54 31.12
N GLU A 79 12.94 1.21 30.48
CA GLU A 79 12.76 1.82 29.16
C GLU A 79 12.54 0.76 28.07
N LEU A 80 13.33 -0.32 28.07
CA LEU A 80 13.19 -1.38 27.07
C LEU A 80 11.90 -2.19 27.25
N ALA A 81 11.45 -2.40 28.49
CA ALA A 81 10.16 -3.06 28.76
C ALA A 81 8.97 -2.19 28.33
N ALA A 82 9.05 -0.87 28.51
CA ALA A 82 8.07 0.06 27.99
C ALA A 82 8.02 0.01 26.45
N GLU A 83 9.19 0.03 25.79
CA GLU A 83 9.29 -0.08 24.33
C GLU A 83 8.78 -1.43 23.81
N PHE A 84 9.14 -2.55 24.47
CA PHE A 84 8.60 -3.86 24.11
C PHE A 84 7.07 -3.87 24.21
N THR A 85 6.51 -3.36 25.31
CA THR A 85 5.05 -3.30 25.51
C THR A 85 4.36 -2.46 24.44
N ARG A 86 4.87 -1.25 24.16
CA ARG A 86 4.35 -0.34 23.12
C ARG A 86 4.37 -0.99 21.74
N ARG A 87 5.48 -1.65 21.39
CA ARG A 87 5.62 -2.30 20.09
C ARG A 87 4.70 -3.52 19.95
N MET A 88 4.53 -4.29 21.03
CA MET A 88 3.62 -5.43 21.04
C MET A 88 2.14 -5.01 21.01
N SER A 89 1.79 -3.83 21.56
CA SER A 89 0.44 -3.24 21.40
C SER A 89 0.22 -2.59 20.03
N GLY A 90 1.28 -2.37 19.26
CA GLY A 90 1.24 -1.72 17.95
C GLY A 90 1.07 -0.20 18.00
N GLU A 91 1.17 0.39 19.19
CA GLU A 91 1.09 1.84 19.42
C GLU A 91 2.33 2.56 18.87
N LEU A 92 2.15 3.78 18.37
CA LEU A 92 3.24 4.63 17.92
C LEU A 92 3.83 5.44 19.09
N PRO A 93 5.07 5.98 18.95
CA PRO A 93 5.64 6.89 19.95
C PRO A 93 4.71 8.08 20.26
N ALA A 94 4.70 8.55 21.51
CA ALA A 94 3.77 9.58 21.96
C ALA A 94 3.95 10.94 21.23
N ASP A 95 5.16 11.25 20.78
CA ASP A 95 5.48 12.48 20.03
C ASP A 95 5.36 12.33 18.51
N TRP A 96 4.99 11.14 18.02
CA TRP A 96 4.92 10.81 16.58
C TRP A 96 4.19 11.88 15.76
N GLN A 97 2.97 12.25 16.18
CA GLN A 97 2.12 13.19 15.45
C GLN A 97 2.79 14.58 15.29
N ALA A 98 3.45 15.06 16.34
CA ALA A 98 4.13 16.34 16.32
C ALA A 98 5.36 16.30 15.40
N GLN A 99 6.16 15.23 15.47
CA GLN A 99 7.36 15.07 14.64
C GLN A 99 7.02 14.90 13.16
N ALA A 100 6.02 14.07 12.84
CA ALA A 100 5.58 13.84 11.47
C ALA A 100 5.02 15.12 10.84
N LYS A 101 4.18 15.87 11.57
CA LYS A 101 3.68 17.16 11.13
C LYS A 101 4.82 18.18 10.89
N ALA A 102 5.76 18.30 11.83
CA ALA A 102 6.88 19.22 11.68
C ALA A 102 7.75 18.89 10.46
N TYR A 103 7.96 17.60 10.18
CA TYR A 103 8.66 17.15 8.99
C TYR A 103 7.92 17.54 7.70
N VAL A 104 6.62 17.30 7.62
CA VAL A 104 5.79 17.69 6.47
C VAL A 104 5.81 19.21 6.23
N GLU A 105 5.67 20.01 7.28
CA GLU A 105 5.74 21.47 7.21
C GLU A 105 7.12 21.95 6.75
N GLN A 106 8.20 21.33 7.24
CA GLN A 106 9.56 21.61 6.79
C GLN A 106 9.72 21.35 5.29
N LEU A 107 9.22 20.21 4.77
CA LEU A 107 9.31 19.90 3.33
C LEU A 107 8.53 20.91 2.50
N GLN A 108 7.32 21.28 2.92
CA GLN A 108 6.51 22.26 2.18
C GLN A 108 7.19 23.64 2.13
N ALA A 109 7.90 24.03 3.19
CA ALA A 109 8.66 25.28 3.26
C ALA A 109 10.00 25.26 2.49
N ASN A 110 10.53 24.07 2.16
CA ASN A 110 11.84 23.91 1.50
C ASN A 110 11.71 23.06 0.23
N PRO A 111 11.24 23.66 -0.89
CA PRO A 111 11.01 22.92 -2.13
C PRO A 111 12.26 22.23 -2.67
N ALA A 112 12.09 20.99 -3.11
CA ALA A 112 13.12 20.23 -3.81
C ALA A 112 12.49 19.50 -5.01
N ASN A 113 13.22 19.48 -6.13
CA ASN A 113 12.84 18.73 -7.32
C ASN A 113 13.58 17.38 -7.32
N ILE A 114 12.98 16.39 -6.66
CA ILE A 114 13.54 15.05 -6.50
C ILE A 114 12.51 14.00 -6.87
N ALA A 115 12.97 12.81 -7.27
CA ALA A 115 12.08 11.69 -7.52
C ALA A 115 11.35 11.28 -6.24
N SER A 116 10.10 10.83 -6.34
CA SER A 116 9.35 10.43 -5.14
C SER A 116 9.92 9.17 -4.49
N ARG A 117 10.69 8.32 -5.20
CA ARG A 117 11.50 7.26 -4.57
C ARG A 117 12.60 7.81 -3.65
N LYS A 118 13.17 8.96 -4.00
CA LYS A 118 14.18 9.63 -3.17
C LYS A 118 13.51 10.33 -2.00
N ALA A 119 12.34 10.93 -2.20
CA ALA A 119 11.52 11.46 -1.12
C ALA A 119 11.11 10.35 -0.13
N SER A 120 10.78 9.15 -0.62
CA SER A 120 10.52 7.96 0.19
C SER A 120 11.73 7.58 1.06
N GLN A 121 12.95 7.60 0.51
CA GLN A 121 14.16 7.38 1.30
C GLN A 121 14.34 8.46 2.38
N ASN A 122 14.05 9.72 2.06
CA ASN A 122 14.14 10.82 3.03
C ASN A 122 13.12 10.64 4.17
N ALA A 123 11.90 10.15 3.87
CA ALA A 123 10.91 9.82 4.88
C ALA A 123 11.37 8.64 5.75
N LEU A 124 11.98 7.59 5.17
CA LEU A 124 12.60 6.50 5.93
C LEU A 124 13.73 7.00 6.84
N GLU A 125 14.55 7.94 6.37
CA GLU A 125 15.61 8.56 7.17
C GLU A 125 15.07 9.40 8.34
N ALA A 126 13.95 10.10 8.15
CA ALA A 126 13.31 10.88 9.19
C ALA A 126 12.59 9.98 10.21
N PHE A 127 11.73 9.08 9.73
CA PHE A 127 10.88 8.24 10.57
C PHE A 127 11.61 7.04 11.18
N GLY A 128 12.64 6.51 10.53
CA GLY A 128 13.44 5.41 11.07
C GLY A 128 14.16 5.76 12.38
N LYS A 129 14.43 7.05 12.62
CA LYS A 129 14.97 7.55 13.89
C LYS A 129 13.95 7.53 15.02
N LEU A 130 12.66 7.53 14.70
CA LEU A 130 11.55 7.55 15.65
C LEU A 130 10.94 6.16 15.86
N LEU A 131 11.07 5.27 14.88
CA LEU A 131 10.39 3.98 14.82
C LEU A 131 11.38 2.80 14.90
N PRO A 132 11.85 2.44 16.11
CA PRO A 132 12.70 1.27 16.30
C PRO A 132 12.02 -0.05 15.90
N GLU A 133 10.70 -0.07 15.76
CA GLU A 133 9.92 -1.20 15.26
C GLU A 133 10.01 -1.43 13.75
N PHE A 134 10.64 -0.54 12.97
CA PHE A 134 10.80 -0.79 11.54
C PHE A 134 11.59 -2.08 11.29
N LEU A 135 11.01 -2.95 10.46
CA LEU A 135 11.70 -4.11 9.92
C LEU A 135 11.51 -4.15 8.40
N GLY A 136 12.47 -3.55 7.73
CA GLY A 136 12.41 -3.24 6.31
C GLY A 136 13.10 -4.24 5.41
N GLY A 137 12.91 -4.09 4.10
CA GLY A 137 13.79 -4.71 3.13
C GLY A 137 13.34 -4.52 1.69
N SER A 138 14.17 -5.01 0.76
CA SER A 138 13.90 -4.97 -0.67
C SER A 138 14.25 -6.31 -1.30
N ALA A 139 13.51 -6.68 -2.35
CA ALA A 139 13.78 -7.84 -3.19
C ALA A 139 14.94 -7.56 -4.16
N ASP A 140 16.16 -7.53 -3.62
CA ASP A 140 17.43 -7.30 -4.36
C ASP A 140 17.56 -5.93 -5.06
N LEU A 141 16.66 -4.99 -4.75
CA LEU A 141 16.57 -3.69 -5.42
C LEU A 141 16.82 -2.52 -4.46
N ALA A 142 17.49 -2.73 -3.32
CA ALA A 142 17.77 -1.70 -2.32
C ALA A 142 18.36 -0.38 -2.90
N PRO A 143 19.38 -0.40 -3.79
CA PRO A 143 19.92 0.83 -4.38
C PRO A 143 18.98 1.49 -5.40
N SER A 144 18.00 0.76 -5.94
CA SER A 144 17.04 1.27 -6.94
C SER A 144 15.73 1.76 -6.31
N ASN A 145 15.23 1.04 -5.31
CA ASN A 145 14.06 1.43 -4.51
C ASN A 145 14.40 2.48 -3.45
N LEU A 146 15.68 2.59 -3.06
CA LEU A 146 16.17 3.51 -2.02
C LEU A 146 15.57 3.25 -0.64
N THR A 147 15.63 2.00 -0.20
CA THR A 147 14.98 1.51 1.03
C THR A 147 15.91 1.47 2.26
N MET A 148 17.20 1.72 2.07
CA MET A 148 18.14 1.85 3.19
C MET A 148 18.26 3.32 3.61
N TRP A 149 18.29 3.53 4.92
CA TRP A 149 18.56 4.80 5.59
C TRP A 149 19.79 4.66 6.50
N SER A 150 20.29 5.75 7.08
CA SER A 150 21.56 5.78 7.79
C SER A 150 21.67 4.80 8.98
N GLY A 151 20.55 4.43 9.59
CA GLY A 151 20.46 3.44 10.68
C GLY A 151 20.02 2.04 10.25
N SER A 152 20.00 1.74 8.95
CA SER A 152 19.71 0.39 8.46
C SER A 152 20.83 -0.60 8.80
N LYS A 153 20.47 -1.73 9.40
CA LYS A 153 21.39 -2.82 9.77
C LYS A 153 20.84 -4.16 9.27
N PRO A 154 21.51 -4.84 8.32
CA PRO A 154 21.05 -6.13 7.80
C PRO A 154 21.01 -7.25 8.83
N LEU A 155 19.92 -8.02 8.89
CA LEU A 155 19.76 -9.14 9.84
C LEU A 155 20.78 -10.27 9.63
N ASN A 156 21.29 -10.44 8.41
CA ASN A 156 22.33 -11.42 8.11
C ASN A 156 23.73 -11.00 8.59
N GLU A 157 23.89 -9.75 9.04
CA GLU A 157 25.12 -9.20 9.62
C GLU A 157 24.98 -8.98 11.13
N ASP A 158 23.85 -8.41 11.55
CA ASP A 158 23.49 -8.17 12.94
C ASP A 158 22.06 -8.69 13.20
N PRO A 159 21.87 -9.78 13.97
CA PRO A 159 20.55 -10.32 14.29
C PRO A 159 19.63 -9.35 15.05
N ALA A 160 20.16 -8.29 15.65
CA ALA A 160 19.40 -7.20 16.28
C ALA A 160 19.13 -6.03 15.32
N GLY A 161 19.44 -6.20 14.03
CA GLY A 161 19.20 -5.21 12.97
C GLY A 161 17.72 -5.01 12.63
N ASN A 162 17.49 -4.25 11.58
CA ASN A 162 16.17 -3.76 11.18
C ASN A 162 15.94 -3.83 9.65
N TYR A 163 16.81 -4.55 8.92
CA TYR A 163 16.76 -4.64 7.47
C TYR A 163 16.97 -6.07 6.97
N ILE A 164 16.25 -6.46 5.92
CA ILE A 164 16.29 -7.79 5.33
C ILE A 164 16.64 -7.68 3.83
N HIS A 165 17.71 -8.36 3.43
CA HIS A 165 17.98 -8.64 2.02
C HIS A 165 17.19 -9.87 1.59
N TYR A 166 16.02 -9.67 0.96
CA TYR A 166 15.14 -10.77 0.57
C TYR A 166 15.66 -11.59 -0.62
N GLY A 167 16.57 -11.01 -1.42
CA GLY A 167 16.88 -11.48 -2.77
C GLY A 167 15.68 -11.33 -3.72
N VAL A 168 15.79 -11.84 -4.94
CA VAL A 168 14.72 -11.75 -5.98
C VAL A 168 13.57 -12.70 -5.64
N ARG A 169 12.73 -12.32 -4.66
CA ARG A 169 11.72 -13.17 -4.03
C ARG A 169 10.48 -12.38 -3.62
N GLU A 170 9.87 -11.65 -4.53
CA GLU A 170 8.79 -10.69 -4.24
C GLU A 170 7.63 -11.35 -3.48
N PHE A 171 7.14 -12.51 -3.96
CA PHE A 171 6.04 -13.20 -3.28
C PHE A 171 6.43 -13.68 -1.88
N GLY A 172 7.62 -14.29 -1.76
CA GLY A 172 8.15 -14.73 -0.48
C GLY A 172 8.32 -13.58 0.50
N MET A 173 8.94 -12.48 0.05
CA MET A 173 9.11 -11.23 0.80
C MET A 173 7.77 -10.72 1.34
N THR A 174 6.76 -10.57 0.48
CA THR A 174 5.46 -10.03 0.91
C THR A 174 4.70 -10.97 1.85
N ALA A 175 4.79 -12.29 1.63
CA ALA A 175 4.20 -13.26 2.57
C ALA A 175 4.94 -13.27 3.92
N ILE A 176 6.27 -13.12 3.91
CA ILE A 176 7.08 -13.00 5.13
C ILE A 176 6.73 -11.71 5.89
N THR A 177 6.59 -10.57 5.21
CA THR A 177 6.19 -9.32 5.90
C THR A 177 4.78 -9.40 6.50
N ASN A 178 3.86 -10.18 5.90
CA ASN A 178 2.58 -10.48 6.54
C ASN A 178 2.77 -11.27 7.85
N GLY A 179 3.66 -12.26 7.87
CA GLY A 179 4.01 -13.01 9.08
C GLY A 179 4.64 -12.12 10.17
N ILE A 180 5.50 -11.18 9.76
CA ILE A 180 6.11 -10.18 10.67
C ILE A 180 5.03 -9.29 11.30
N ALA A 181 4.09 -8.79 10.49
CA ALA A 181 2.97 -7.98 11.00
C ALA A 181 2.09 -8.77 11.98
N LEU A 182 1.73 -10.01 11.63
CA LEU A 182 0.90 -10.89 12.45
C LEU A 182 1.55 -11.27 13.80
N HIS A 183 2.89 -11.34 13.84
CA HIS A 183 3.62 -11.65 15.07
C HIS A 183 3.50 -10.53 16.12
N GLY A 184 3.39 -9.27 15.69
CA GLY A 184 3.46 -8.11 16.56
C GLY A 184 4.90 -7.72 16.92
N GLY A 185 5.08 -6.49 17.40
CA GLY A 185 6.38 -5.94 17.78
C GLY A 185 7.15 -5.21 16.66
N PHE A 186 6.68 -5.31 15.41
CA PHE A 186 7.34 -4.71 14.25
C PHE A 186 6.35 -4.01 13.31
N LEU A 187 6.86 -3.03 12.57
CA LEU A 187 6.19 -2.38 11.45
C LEU A 187 6.97 -2.74 10.18
N PRO A 188 6.51 -3.75 9.40
CA PRO A 188 7.24 -4.18 8.25
C PRO A 188 7.04 -3.24 7.06
N TYR A 189 8.11 -3.05 6.29
CA TYR A 189 8.02 -2.55 4.92
C TYR A 189 8.79 -3.45 3.97
N SER A 190 8.27 -3.59 2.75
CA SER A 190 8.89 -4.37 1.68
C SER A 190 8.88 -3.59 0.38
N ALA A 191 9.84 -3.87 -0.51
CA ALA A 191 10.03 -3.07 -1.71
C ALA A 191 10.47 -3.87 -2.94
N THR A 192 9.97 -3.45 -4.09
CA THR A 192 10.40 -3.89 -5.43
C THR A 192 9.94 -2.84 -6.46
N PHE A 193 10.17 -3.05 -7.75
CA PHE A 193 9.52 -2.23 -8.78
C PHE A 193 8.02 -2.52 -8.84
N LEU A 194 7.21 -1.52 -9.20
CA LEU A 194 5.75 -1.66 -9.22
C LEU A 194 5.30 -2.82 -10.10
N MET A 195 5.93 -3.03 -11.26
CA MET A 195 5.62 -4.16 -12.14
C MET A 195 5.61 -5.50 -11.40
N PHE A 196 6.58 -5.71 -10.50
CA PHE A 196 6.74 -6.99 -9.81
C PHE A 196 5.79 -7.19 -8.63
N VAL A 197 4.86 -6.26 -8.39
CA VAL A 197 3.68 -6.53 -7.54
C VAL A 197 2.87 -7.72 -8.07
N GLU A 198 2.93 -7.98 -9.39
CA GLU A 198 2.25 -9.12 -10.01
C GLU A 198 2.77 -10.45 -9.48
N TYR A 199 4.07 -10.58 -9.21
CA TYR A 199 4.66 -11.76 -8.59
C TYR A 199 4.13 -11.98 -7.18
N ALA A 200 3.91 -10.90 -6.42
CA ALA A 200 3.48 -10.94 -5.02
C ALA A 200 1.96 -10.77 -4.81
N ARG A 201 1.16 -10.73 -5.89
CA ARG A 201 -0.19 -10.16 -5.89
C ARG A 201 -1.12 -10.78 -4.86
N ASN A 202 -1.04 -12.09 -4.66
CA ASN A 202 -1.88 -12.78 -3.68
C ASN A 202 -1.45 -12.50 -2.24
N ALA A 203 -0.15 -12.41 -1.93
CA ALA A 203 0.32 -12.00 -0.59
C ALA A 203 -0.11 -10.57 -0.25
N VAL A 204 -0.07 -9.67 -1.24
CA VAL A 204 -0.61 -8.29 -1.12
C VAL A 204 -2.10 -8.32 -0.78
N ARG A 205 -2.89 -9.16 -1.48
CA ARG A 205 -4.32 -9.35 -1.17
C ARG A 205 -4.53 -9.93 0.23
N MET A 206 -3.69 -10.87 0.67
CA MET A 206 -3.79 -11.47 2.00
C MET A 206 -3.53 -10.44 3.11
N ALA A 207 -2.58 -9.51 2.92
CA ALA A 207 -2.36 -8.41 3.86
C ALA A 207 -3.64 -7.58 4.06
N ALA A 208 -4.31 -7.24 2.95
CA ALA A 208 -5.56 -6.49 2.97
C ALA A 208 -6.70 -7.28 3.62
N LEU A 209 -6.85 -8.56 3.28
CA LEU A 209 -7.86 -9.45 3.86
C LEU A 209 -7.69 -9.63 5.37
N MET A 210 -6.44 -9.82 5.82
CA MET A 210 -6.10 -10.03 7.23
C MET A 210 -6.04 -8.72 8.02
N LYS A 211 -6.27 -7.56 7.38
CA LYS A 211 -6.23 -6.22 7.99
C LYS A 211 -4.87 -5.90 8.64
N GLN A 212 -3.78 -6.33 8.02
CA GLN A 212 -2.44 -6.15 8.59
C GLN A 212 -1.82 -4.82 8.17
N ARG A 213 -1.25 -4.09 9.14
CA ARG A 213 -0.38 -2.94 8.89
C ARG A 213 0.91 -3.42 8.23
N ASN A 214 1.03 -3.19 6.93
CA ASN A 214 2.19 -3.57 6.12
C ASN A 214 2.39 -2.52 5.03
N VAL A 215 3.62 -2.02 4.86
CA VAL A 215 3.93 -0.97 3.89
C VAL A 215 4.62 -1.57 2.67
N PHE A 216 4.04 -1.35 1.49
CA PHE A 216 4.61 -1.81 0.23
C PHE A 216 5.17 -0.62 -0.54
N VAL A 217 6.50 -0.55 -0.66
CA VAL A 217 7.22 0.50 -1.37
C VAL A 217 7.47 0.05 -2.79
N TYR A 218 6.66 0.53 -3.73
CA TYR A 218 6.78 0.21 -5.15
C TYR A 218 7.31 1.41 -5.91
N THR A 219 8.48 1.26 -6.54
CA THR A 219 9.12 2.34 -7.32
C THR A 219 9.09 2.03 -8.82
N HIS A 220 9.50 3.00 -9.66
CA HIS A 220 9.48 2.87 -11.13
C HIS A 220 8.06 2.59 -11.63
N ASP A 221 7.18 3.57 -11.37
CA ASP A 221 5.72 3.41 -11.39
C ASP A 221 5.05 3.53 -12.76
N SER A 222 5.78 3.88 -13.81
CA SER A 222 5.21 4.22 -15.13
C SER A 222 6.23 4.08 -16.25
N ILE A 223 5.83 4.45 -17.48
CA ILE A 223 6.74 4.69 -18.62
C ILE A 223 7.87 5.68 -18.31
N GLY A 224 7.75 6.49 -17.25
CA GLY A 224 8.80 7.39 -16.77
C GLY A 224 10.08 6.68 -16.32
N LEU A 225 10.07 5.34 -16.19
CA LEU A 225 11.29 4.59 -15.97
C LEU A 225 12.19 4.49 -17.21
N GLY A 226 11.64 4.67 -18.42
CA GLY A 226 12.40 4.71 -19.66
C GLY A 226 12.83 3.34 -20.19
N GLU A 227 14.14 3.15 -20.33
CA GLU A 227 14.76 2.23 -21.28
C GLU A 227 14.58 0.73 -20.97
N ASP A 228 14.17 0.33 -19.77
CA ASP A 228 13.90 -1.09 -19.48
C ASP A 228 12.64 -1.61 -20.23
N GLY A 229 11.81 -0.69 -20.72
CA GLY A 229 10.76 -0.99 -21.69
C GLY A 229 9.51 -1.69 -21.12
N PRO A 230 8.65 -2.24 -22.01
CA PRO A 230 7.28 -2.65 -21.66
C PRO A 230 7.20 -3.78 -20.63
N THR A 231 8.27 -4.56 -20.46
CA THR A 231 8.32 -5.62 -19.45
C THR A 231 8.45 -5.10 -18.03
N HIS A 232 8.87 -3.85 -17.85
CA HIS A 232 9.10 -3.21 -16.56
C HIS A 232 8.15 -2.05 -16.30
N GLN A 233 7.60 -1.43 -17.34
CA GLN A 233 6.77 -0.24 -17.28
C GLN A 233 5.34 -0.59 -16.84
N PRO A 234 4.93 -0.20 -15.63
CA PRO A 234 3.57 -0.44 -15.17
C PRO A 234 2.56 0.37 -15.98
N VAL A 235 1.39 -0.22 -16.20
CA VAL A 235 0.24 0.40 -16.87
C VAL A 235 -1.03 0.16 -16.04
N GLU A 236 -1.36 -1.09 -15.76
CA GLU A 236 -2.61 -1.51 -15.12
C GLU A 236 -2.48 -1.80 -13.61
N GLN A 237 -1.25 -1.88 -13.08
CA GLN A 237 -0.97 -2.34 -11.72
C GLN A 237 -1.58 -1.39 -10.68
N LEU A 238 -1.57 -0.08 -10.93
CA LEU A 238 -2.25 0.93 -10.11
C LEU A 238 -3.76 0.66 -9.99
N ALA A 239 -4.43 0.44 -11.13
CA ALA A 239 -5.86 0.14 -11.15
C ALA A 239 -6.17 -1.15 -10.39
N SER A 240 -5.35 -2.19 -10.60
CA SER A 240 -5.46 -3.48 -9.89
C SER A 240 -5.39 -3.30 -8.37
N LEU A 241 -4.45 -2.51 -7.87
CA LEU A 241 -4.33 -2.21 -6.44
C LEU A 241 -5.54 -1.41 -5.92
N ARG A 242 -5.95 -0.36 -6.64
CA ARG A 242 -7.07 0.52 -6.25
C ARG A 242 -8.41 -0.19 -6.15
N VAL A 243 -8.66 -1.21 -6.98
CA VAL A 243 -9.89 -2.02 -6.91
C VAL A 243 -9.82 -3.17 -5.90
N THR A 244 -8.71 -3.32 -5.18
CA THR A 244 -8.57 -4.35 -4.15
C THR A 244 -9.25 -3.90 -2.85
N PRO A 245 -10.23 -4.64 -2.31
CA PRO A 245 -10.86 -4.28 -1.05
C PRO A 245 -9.84 -4.15 0.10
N ASN A 246 -10.01 -3.12 0.92
CA ASN A 246 -9.15 -2.79 2.07
C ASN A 246 -7.68 -2.45 1.74
N MET A 247 -7.33 -2.29 0.47
CA MET A 247 -6.03 -1.74 0.06
C MET A 247 -6.07 -0.21 0.14
N SER A 248 -5.01 0.39 0.67
CA SER A 248 -4.73 1.82 0.49
C SER A 248 -3.65 1.97 -0.57
N THR A 249 -3.82 2.87 -1.54
CA THR A 249 -2.85 3.11 -2.62
C THR A 249 -2.59 4.60 -2.76
N TRP A 250 -1.32 4.99 -2.59
CA TRP A 250 -0.87 6.37 -2.67
C TRP A 250 0.12 6.57 -3.81
N ARG A 251 -0.21 7.47 -4.74
CA ARG A 251 0.67 7.92 -5.83
C ARG A 251 0.97 9.42 -5.70
N PRO A 252 1.92 9.80 -4.83
CA PRO A 252 2.21 11.18 -4.48
C PRO A 252 2.91 11.94 -5.61
N CYS A 253 2.55 13.21 -5.80
CA CYS A 253 3.09 14.08 -6.85
C CYS A 253 4.42 14.77 -6.54
N ASP A 254 4.82 14.81 -5.27
CA ASP A 254 6.07 15.44 -4.84
C ASP A 254 6.54 14.88 -3.49
N GLN A 255 7.61 15.48 -2.93
CA GLN A 255 8.15 15.03 -1.64
C GLN A 255 7.21 15.24 -0.45
N VAL A 256 6.31 16.23 -0.52
CA VAL A 256 5.37 16.53 0.57
C VAL A 256 4.27 15.48 0.60
N GLU A 257 3.64 15.19 -0.54
CA GLU A 257 2.67 14.11 -0.63
C GLU A 257 3.32 12.75 -0.32
N SER A 258 4.60 12.56 -0.67
CA SER A 258 5.34 11.32 -0.35
C SER A 258 5.51 11.13 1.16
N ALA A 259 5.84 12.20 1.91
CA ALA A 259 5.96 12.14 3.36
C ALA A 259 4.60 11.88 4.03
N ILE A 260 3.54 12.51 3.54
CA ILE A 260 2.17 12.30 4.02
C ILE A 260 1.70 10.87 3.75
N ALA A 261 2.02 10.32 2.58
CA ALA A 261 1.70 8.93 2.24
C ALA A 261 2.41 7.93 3.17
N TRP A 262 3.69 8.18 3.50
CA TRP A 262 4.42 7.39 4.50
C TRP A 262 3.80 7.51 5.90
N GLN A 263 3.47 8.72 6.33
CA GLN A 263 2.81 8.93 7.61
C GLN A 263 1.49 8.15 7.69
N TYR A 264 0.65 8.26 6.65
CA TYR A 264 -0.60 7.50 6.54
C TYR A 264 -0.33 5.98 6.63
N ALA A 265 0.66 5.48 5.91
CA ALA A 265 1.00 4.06 5.89
C ALA A 265 1.42 3.51 7.26
N ILE A 266 2.12 4.34 8.06
CA ILE A 266 2.59 4.01 9.42
C ILE A 266 1.43 4.03 10.42
N GLU A 267 0.52 4.98 10.27
CA GLU A 267 -0.62 5.16 11.17
C GLU A 267 -1.76 4.17 10.90
N ARG A 268 -1.86 3.66 9.68
CA ARG A 268 -2.91 2.74 9.28
C ARG A 268 -2.74 1.36 9.93
N ASN A 269 -3.53 1.07 10.95
CA ASN A 269 -3.48 -0.18 11.72
C ASN A 269 -4.48 -1.27 11.26
N ASP A 270 -5.29 -1.01 10.25
CA ASP A 270 -6.39 -1.88 9.80
C ASP A 270 -6.24 -2.42 8.36
N GLY A 271 -5.06 -2.27 7.78
CA GLY A 271 -4.73 -2.81 6.47
C GLY A 271 -3.43 -2.24 5.87
N PRO A 272 -3.03 -2.76 4.70
CA PRO A 272 -1.75 -2.42 4.09
C PRO A 272 -1.83 -1.14 3.27
N THR A 273 -0.69 -0.51 3.04
CA THR A 273 -0.59 0.66 2.17
C THR A 273 0.47 0.42 1.10
N ALA A 274 0.07 0.55 -0.17
CA ALA A 274 0.97 0.58 -1.31
C ALA A 274 1.36 2.03 -1.62
N LEU A 275 2.66 2.30 -1.60
CA LEU A 275 3.27 3.58 -1.93
C LEU A 275 3.89 3.49 -3.32
N ILE A 276 3.49 4.37 -4.22
CA ILE A 276 3.79 4.29 -5.65
C ILE A 276 4.69 5.45 -6.05
N PHE A 277 5.93 5.15 -6.42
CA PHE A 277 6.98 6.15 -6.52
C PHE A 277 7.67 6.18 -7.89
N SER A 278 7.98 7.39 -8.34
CA SER A 278 8.61 7.68 -9.63
C SER A 278 10.10 7.28 -9.65
N ARG A 279 10.64 7.06 -10.84
CA ARG A 279 12.10 7.00 -11.08
C ARG A 279 12.69 8.40 -11.22
N GLN A 280 11.98 9.24 -11.97
CA GLN A 280 12.29 10.60 -12.40
C GLN A 280 11.89 11.66 -11.37
N ASN A 281 12.53 12.83 -11.44
CA ASN A 281 12.26 13.95 -10.53
C ASN A 281 10.87 14.55 -10.74
N LEU A 282 10.26 15.05 -9.67
CA LEU A 282 8.94 15.65 -9.67
C LEU A 282 9.00 17.07 -9.07
N ALA A 283 8.38 18.04 -9.73
CA ALA A 283 8.29 19.40 -9.21
C ALA A 283 7.38 19.48 -7.98
N GLN A 284 7.88 20.08 -6.89
CA GLN A 284 7.08 20.35 -5.71
C GLN A 284 6.03 21.43 -5.98
N GLN A 285 4.78 21.13 -5.60
CA GLN A 285 3.67 22.06 -5.78
C GLN A 285 3.56 23.04 -4.61
N PRO A 286 3.23 24.32 -4.89
CA PRO A 286 2.91 25.27 -3.83
C PRO A 286 1.58 24.88 -3.18
N ARG A 287 1.49 24.97 -1.85
CA ARG A 287 0.26 24.70 -1.11
C ARG A 287 0.04 25.75 -0.03
N SER A 288 -1.21 26.17 0.13
CA SER A 288 -1.66 26.85 1.35
C SER A 288 -1.69 25.87 2.53
N ALA A 289 -1.84 26.39 3.75
CA ALA A 289 -2.01 25.55 4.94
C ALA A 289 -3.25 24.64 4.84
N GLU A 290 -4.34 25.13 4.25
CA GLU A 290 -5.55 24.34 4.03
C GLU A 290 -5.32 23.23 3.00
N GLN A 291 -4.63 23.53 1.89
CA GLN A 291 -4.30 22.52 0.88
C GLN A 291 -3.39 21.44 1.45
N LEU A 292 -2.39 21.83 2.24
CA LEU A 292 -1.50 20.88 2.92
C LEU A 292 -2.28 19.94 3.86
N ALA A 293 -3.22 20.46 4.63
CA ALA A 293 -4.11 19.66 5.47
C ALA A 293 -5.04 18.75 4.66
N ASN A 294 -5.45 19.19 3.47
CA ASN A 294 -6.33 18.43 2.58
C ASN A 294 -5.63 17.29 1.81
N VAL A 295 -4.29 17.26 1.74
CA VAL A 295 -3.56 16.10 1.16
C VAL A 295 -3.95 14.79 1.87
N TYR A 296 -4.11 14.83 3.19
CA TYR A 296 -4.54 13.69 4.01
C TYR A 296 -5.94 13.16 3.66
N ARG A 297 -6.72 13.92 2.87
CA ARG A 297 -8.08 13.55 2.45
C ARG A 297 -8.12 12.84 1.09
N GLY A 298 -6.96 12.48 0.54
CA GLY A 298 -6.81 11.62 -0.64
C GLY A 298 -6.99 12.33 -1.98
N ALA A 299 -7.85 13.35 -2.04
CA ALA A 299 -7.95 14.28 -3.16
C ALA A 299 -8.32 15.68 -2.70
N TYR A 300 -7.74 16.69 -3.34
CA TYR A 300 -7.96 18.07 -2.96
C TYR A 300 -7.73 19.03 -4.13
N VAL A 301 -8.31 20.22 -4.02
CA VAL A 301 -8.13 21.30 -5.00
C VAL A 301 -6.75 21.91 -4.83
N LEU A 302 -5.88 21.71 -5.81
CA LEU A 302 -4.52 22.23 -5.82
C LEU A 302 -4.45 23.61 -6.50
N GLN A 303 -5.20 23.79 -7.58
CA GLN A 303 -5.36 25.07 -8.26
C GLN A 303 -6.84 25.24 -8.57
N ASP A 304 -7.36 26.46 -8.41
CA ASP A 304 -8.77 26.76 -8.59
C ASP A 304 -9.00 28.03 -9.41
N CYS A 305 -10.27 28.31 -9.68
CA CYS A 305 -10.75 29.48 -10.38
C CYS A 305 -11.89 30.16 -9.60
N ASP A 306 -12.19 31.42 -9.94
CA ASP A 306 -13.34 32.12 -9.35
C ASP A 306 -14.68 31.55 -9.84
N GLY A 307 -15.53 31.11 -8.91
CA GLY A 307 -16.84 30.55 -9.19
C GLY A 307 -16.79 29.09 -9.67
N THR A 308 -17.78 28.66 -10.47
CA THR A 308 -17.83 27.28 -10.97
C THR A 308 -16.81 27.06 -12.09
N PRO A 309 -15.98 25.99 -12.04
CA PRO A 309 -15.05 25.67 -13.11
C PRO A 309 -15.78 25.21 -14.37
N ASP A 310 -15.27 25.64 -15.52
CA ASP A 310 -15.66 25.13 -16.83
C ASP A 310 -15.15 23.69 -17.01
N VAL A 311 -13.95 23.40 -16.50
CA VAL A 311 -13.28 22.09 -16.61
C VAL A 311 -12.50 21.76 -15.33
N ILE A 312 -12.49 20.48 -14.96
CA ILE A 312 -11.67 19.96 -13.85
C ILE A 312 -10.63 18.98 -14.41
N LEU A 313 -9.36 19.25 -14.15
CA LEU A 313 -8.24 18.36 -14.42
C LEU A 313 -7.94 17.55 -13.16
N ILE A 314 -7.99 16.22 -13.25
CA ILE A 314 -7.73 15.30 -12.14
C ILE A 314 -6.44 14.56 -12.43
N ALA A 315 -5.43 14.67 -11.57
CA ALA A 315 -4.12 14.08 -11.82
C ALA A 315 -3.53 13.44 -10.57
N THR A 316 -2.55 12.56 -10.77
CA THR A 316 -1.81 11.88 -9.71
C THR A 316 -0.33 11.86 -10.04
N GLY A 317 0.53 11.67 -9.03
CA GLY A 317 1.95 11.42 -9.25
C GLY A 317 2.62 12.43 -10.16
N SER A 318 3.42 11.93 -11.12
CA SER A 318 4.18 12.74 -12.07
C SER A 318 3.32 13.61 -12.99
N GLU A 319 2.04 13.29 -13.18
CA GLU A 319 1.19 14.00 -14.13
C GLU A 319 0.52 15.26 -13.51
N VAL A 320 0.68 15.51 -12.21
CA VAL A 320 0.14 16.73 -11.58
C VAL A 320 0.83 17.99 -12.12
N GLU A 321 2.14 17.96 -12.37
CA GLU A 321 2.86 19.07 -12.99
C GLU A 321 2.28 19.39 -14.37
N LEU A 322 2.09 18.36 -15.20
CA LEU A 322 1.46 18.47 -16.52
C LEU A 322 0.04 19.07 -16.44
N ALA A 323 -0.76 18.66 -15.45
CA ALA A 323 -2.11 19.20 -15.23
C ALA A 323 -2.10 20.69 -14.84
N VAL A 324 -1.16 21.11 -13.99
CA VAL A 324 -0.98 22.50 -13.57
C VAL A 324 -0.58 23.37 -14.76
N GLU A 325 0.37 22.91 -15.58
CA GLU A 325 0.79 23.63 -16.79
C GLU A 325 -0.37 23.79 -17.80
N ALA A 326 -1.15 22.73 -18.02
CA ALA A 326 -2.33 22.78 -18.88
C ALA A 326 -3.43 23.71 -18.34
N ALA A 327 -3.68 23.71 -17.04
CA ALA A 327 -4.60 24.64 -16.40
C ALA A 327 -4.15 26.10 -16.58
N GLY A 328 -2.85 26.37 -16.51
CA GLY A 328 -2.26 27.68 -16.80
C GLY A 328 -2.60 28.16 -18.22
N GLN A 329 -2.43 27.31 -19.24
CA GLN A 329 -2.77 27.64 -20.62
C GLN A 329 -4.27 27.84 -20.84
N LEU A 330 -5.11 26.98 -20.24
CA LEU A 330 -6.58 27.11 -20.29
C LEU A 330 -7.05 28.42 -19.65
N THR A 331 -6.46 28.79 -18.51
CA THR A 331 -6.75 30.05 -17.80
C THR A 331 -6.33 31.25 -18.63
N ALA A 332 -5.15 31.22 -19.25
CA ALA A 332 -4.69 32.27 -20.17
C ALA A 332 -5.61 32.42 -21.41
N ALA A 333 -6.28 31.33 -21.83
CA ALA A 333 -7.30 31.34 -22.86
C ALA A 333 -8.71 31.70 -22.36
N GLY A 334 -8.84 32.18 -21.11
CA GLY A 334 -10.09 32.66 -20.53
C GLY A 334 -11.05 31.57 -20.03
N ARG A 335 -10.56 30.33 -19.84
CA ARG A 335 -11.35 29.23 -19.26
C ARG A 335 -11.15 29.13 -17.76
N LYS A 336 -12.22 28.80 -17.03
CA LYS A 336 -12.18 28.52 -15.59
C LYS A 336 -11.74 27.08 -15.36
N ALA A 337 -10.44 26.87 -15.17
CA ALA A 337 -9.88 25.53 -14.96
C ALA A 337 -9.56 25.29 -13.48
N ARG A 338 -9.94 24.11 -12.97
CA ARG A 338 -9.55 23.60 -11.65
C ARG A 338 -8.60 22.42 -11.81
N VAL A 339 -7.59 22.31 -10.94
CA VAL A 339 -6.72 21.13 -10.81
C VAL A 339 -6.98 20.45 -9.48
N VAL A 340 -7.25 19.15 -9.54
CA VAL A 340 -7.39 18.26 -8.39
C VAL A 340 -6.21 17.30 -8.37
N SER A 341 -5.39 17.35 -7.31
CA SER A 341 -4.43 16.29 -7.02
C SER A 341 -5.18 15.16 -6.29
N MET A 342 -5.00 13.92 -6.74
CA MET A 342 -5.70 12.72 -6.22
C MET A 342 -4.68 11.64 -5.81
N PRO A 343 -3.79 11.90 -4.82
CA PRO A 343 -2.77 10.92 -4.41
C PRO A 343 -3.35 9.58 -3.94
N SER A 344 -4.54 9.55 -3.31
CA SER A 344 -5.17 8.31 -2.86
C SER A 344 -6.68 8.34 -3.09
N THR A 345 -7.12 7.55 -4.07
CA THR A 345 -8.54 7.41 -4.43
C THR A 345 -9.34 6.73 -3.33
N ASP A 346 -8.77 5.74 -2.64
CA ASP A 346 -9.47 5.05 -1.56
C ASP A 346 -9.67 5.94 -0.32
N THR A 347 -8.71 6.83 -0.03
CA THR A 347 -8.84 7.82 1.05
C THR A 347 -9.86 8.89 0.69
N PHE A 348 -9.91 9.32 -0.58
CA PHE A 348 -10.91 10.26 -1.08
C PHE A 348 -12.33 9.67 -1.05
N ASP A 349 -12.51 8.43 -1.48
CA ASP A 349 -13.82 7.78 -1.48
C ASP A 349 -14.41 7.60 -0.08
N LYS A 350 -13.55 7.49 0.95
CA LYS A 350 -13.94 7.42 2.36
C LYS A 350 -14.36 8.78 2.94
N GLN A 351 -14.12 9.89 2.24
CA GLN A 351 -14.56 11.20 2.69
C GLN A 351 -16.08 11.33 2.62
N ASP A 352 -16.63 12.20 3.46
CA ASP A 352 -18.05 12.52 3.44
C ASP A 352 -18.49 13.08 2.07
N ALA A 353 -19.80 13.00 1.80
CA ALA A 353 -20.34 13.42 0.51
C ALA A 353 -20.15 14.92 0.23
N ALA A 354 -20.17 15.76 1.27
CA ALA A 354 -20.03 17.21 1.12
C ALA A 354 -18.61 17.58 0.67
N TYR A 355 -17.59 16.93 1.21
CA TYR A 355 -16.22 17.14 0.77
C TYR A 355 -15.98 16.65 -0.65
N ARG A 356 -16.49 15.45 -0.99
CA ARG A 356 -16.34 14.91 -2.35
C ARG A 356 -17.02 15.81 -3.38
N GLU A 357 -18.18 16.37 -3.06
CA GLU A 357 -18.87 17.37 -3.90
C GLU A 357 -18.09 18.70 -3.99
N ALA A 358 -17.47 19.15 -2.90
CA ALA A 358 -16.67 20.37 -2.92
C ALA A 358 -15.43 20.26 -3.83
N VAL A 359 -14.82 19.07 -3.92
CA VAL A 359 -13.66 18.80 -4.77
C VAL A 359 -14.08 18.53 -6.22
N LEU A 360 -15.06 17.62 -6.43
CA LEU A 360 -15.55 17.18 -7.74
C LEU A 360 -17.06 17.45 -7.89
N PRO A 361 -17.47 18.73 -8.03
CA PRO A 361 -18.89 19.09 -8.08
C PRO A 361 -19.62 18.38 -9.20
N ALA A 362 -20.77 17.78 -8.89
CA ALA A 362 -21.57 16.99 -9.84
C ALA A 362 -22.05 17.83 -11.04
N ALA A 363 -22.21 19.15 -10.84
CA ALA A 363 -22.59 20.09 -11.90
C ALA A 363 -21.52 20.25 -13.00
N VAL A 364 -20.26 19.90 -12.73
CA VAL A 364 -19.15 20.06 -13.68
C VAL A 364 -18.76 18.70 -14.24
N THR A 365 -19.30 18.38 -15.42
CA THR A 365 -19.09 17.09 -16.08
C THR A 365 -17.89 17.07 -17.03
N ALA A 366 -17.41 18.24 -17.45
CA ALA A 366 -16.17 18.35 -18.22
C ALA A 366 -14.97 18.08 -17.30
N ARG A 367 -14.54 16.82 -17.29
CA ARG A 367 -13.46 16.33 -16.42
C ARG A 367 -12.42 15.63 -17.27
N VAL A 368 -11.15 15.97 -17.09
CA VAL A 368 -10.02 15.31 -17.76
C VAL A 368 -9.16 14.65 -16.70
N ALA A 369 -9.09 13.32 -16.70
CA ALA A 369 -8.13 12.60 -15.88
C ALA A 369 -6.78 12.46 -16.60
N ILE A 370 -5.67 12.61 -15.89
CA ILE A 370 -4.32 12.61 -16.45
C ILE A 370 -3.45 11.72 -15.56
N GLU A 371 -3.06 10.55 -16.08
CA GLU A 371 -2.21 9.59 -15.37
C GLU A 371 -1.50 8.66 -16.36
N ALA A 372 -0.20 8.45 -16.17
CA ALA A 372 0.58 7.47 -16.93
C ALA A 372 0.29 6.03 -16.48
N GLY A 373 -0.98 5.63 -16.57
CA GLY A 373 -1.54 4.33 -16.25
C GLY A 373 -2.82 4.06 -17.05
N ILE A 374 -3.43 2.89 -16.88
CA ILE A 374 -4.55 2.44 -17.72
C ILE A 374 -5.76 3.39 -17.63
N ALA A 375 -6.24 3.84 -18.80
CA ALA A 375 -7.25 4.88 -18.89
C ALA A 375 -8.61 4.49 -18.26
N ASP A 376 -9.05 3.24 -18.44
CA ASP A 376 -10.40 2.78 -18.06
C ASP A 376 -10.73 2.97 -16.58
N TYR A 377 -9.72 2.96 -15.69
CA TYR A 377 -9.93 3.19 -14.26
C TYR A 377 -10.59 4.55 -13.98
N TRP A 378 -10.24 5.56 -14.77
CA TRP A 378 -10.60 6.95 -14.52
C TRP A 378 -12.05 7.29 -14.84
N LEU A 379 -12.75 6.43 -15.58
CA LEU A 379 -14.18 6.58 -15.88
C LEU A 379 -15.02 6.70 -14.59
N LYS A 380 -14.54 6.16 -13.47
CA LYS A 380 -15.14 6.35 -12.14
C LYS A 380 -15.28 7.82 -11.73
N TYR A 381 -14.33 8.67 -12.09
CA TYR A 381 -14.27 10.07 -11.67
C TYR A 381 -14.62 11.05 -12.79
N THR A 382 -14.37 10.68 -14.05
CA THR A 382 -14.68 11.51 -15.23
C THR A 382 -16.08 11.27 -15.79
N GLY A 383 -16.66 10.09 -15.55
CA GLY A 383 -17.94 9.69 -16.13
C GLY A 383 -17.86 9.51 -17.65
N LEU A 384 -19.03 9.47 -18.30
CA LEU A 384 -19.14 9.24 -19.75
C LEU A 384 -18.95 10.51 -20.60
N ASN A 385 -18.96 11.68 -19.96
CA ASN A 385 -18.87 12.99 -20.63
C ASN A 385 -17.50 13.68 -20.40
N GLY A 386 -16.55 12.96 -19.80
CA GLY A 386 -15.19 13.42 -19.59
C GLY A 386 -14.21 12.86 -20.62
N ALA A 387 -12.93 13.12 -20.40
CA ALA A 387 -11.82 12.57 -21.17
C ALA A 387 -10.75 11.99 -20.23
N VAL A 388 -9.91 11.12 -20.77
CA VAL A 388 -8.77 10.54 -20.04
C VAL A 388 -7.54 10.63 -20.92
N VAL A 389 -6.51 11.31 -20.41
CA VAL A 389 -5.14 11.26 -20.94
C VAL A 389 -4.41 10.20 -20.13
N GLY A 390 -4.43 8.97 -20.64
CA GLY A 390 -3.82 7.82 -19.99
C GLY A 390 -3.38 6.77 -21.01
N MET A 391 -2.74 5.73 -20.51
CA MET A 391 -2.25 4.61 -21.33
C MET A 391 -3.42 3.72 -21.77
N THR A 392 -3.34 3.18 -22.99
CA THR A 392 -4.28 2.18 -23.53
C THR A 392 -3.56 0.96 -24.13
N THR A 393 -2.24 0.93 -24.04
CA THR A 393 -1.34 -0.11 -24.55
C THR A 393 -0.25 -0.38 -23.51
N PHE A 394 0.56 -1.41 -23.74
CA PHE A 394 1.88 -1.49 -23.11
C PHE A 394 2.75 -0.30 -23.54
N GLY A 395 3.84 -0.06 -22.80
CA GLY A 395 4.83 0.94 -23.16
C GLY A 395 5.84 0.45 -24.21
N GLU A 396 6.96 1.15 -24.31
CA GLU A 396 8.02 0.89 -25.30
C GLU A 396 9.41 1.14 -24.68
N SER A 397 10.45 0.56 -25.27
CA SER A 397 11.83 0.77 -24.83
C SER A 397 12.43 2.04 -25.46
N ALA A 398 12.35 3.17 -24.77
CA ALA A 398 12.98 4.43 -25.18
C ALA A 398 13.26 5.35 -23.96
N PRO A 399 14.01 6.45 -24.12
CA PRO A 399 14.13 7.48 -23.10
C PRO A 399 12.76 8.02 -22.65
N ALA A 400 12.60 8.28 -21.35
CA ALA A 400 11.30 8.60 -20.75
C ALA A 400 10.62 9.84 -21.36
N ASP A 401 11.38 10.88 -21.71
CA ASP A 401 10.87 12.10 -22.34
C ASP A 401 10.25 11.83 -23.71
N GLN A 402 10.83 10.91 -24.49
CA GLN A 402 10.29 10.47 -25.76
C GLN A 402 9.01 9.65 -25.57
N LEU A 403 8.99 8.76 -24.57
CA LEU A 403 7.80 7.96 -24.25
C LEU A 403 6.63 8.83 -23.82
N PHE A 404 6.83 9.79 -22.92
CA PHE A 404 5.77 10.70 -22.50
C PHE A 404 5.19 11.46 -23.70
N LYS A 405 6.05 11.94 -24.62
CA LYS A 405 5.61 12.61 -25.83
C LYS A 405 4.82 11.69 -26.76
N GLU A 406 5.33 10.49 -27.03
CA GLU A 406 4.71 9.52 -27.95
C GLU A 406 3.33 9.08 -27.45
N PHE A 407 3.19 8.83 -26.15
CA PHE A 407 1.92 8.44 -25.54
C PHE A 407 1.00 9.62 -25.18
N GLY A 408 1.34 10.84 -25.62
CA GLY A 408 0.45 12.00 -25.52
C GLY A 408 0.39 12.67 -24.14
N PHE A 409 1.36 12.43 -23.27
CA PHE A 409 1.53 13.17 -22.01
C PHE A 409 2.26 14.50 -22.28
N THR A 410 1.61 15.38 -23.04
CA THR A 410 2.10 16.73 -23.32
C THR A 410 1.02 17.76 -22.99
N VAL A 411 1.45 18.98 -22.68
CA VAL A 411 0.54 20.06 -22.29
C VAL A 411 -0.46 20.33 -23.42
N GLU A 412 0.01 20.30 -24.67
CA GLU A 412 -0.82 20.55 -25.85
C GLU A 412 -1.95 19.53 -25.98
N ASN A 413 -1.67 18.24 -25.75
CA ASN A 413 -2.69 17.20 -25.81
C ASN A 413 -3.71 17.36 -24.67
N VAL A 414 -3.26 17.61 -23.43
CA VAL A 414 -4.17 17.84 -22.31
C VAL A 414 -5.09 19.03 -22.56
N VAL A 415 -4.54 20.16 -23.04
CA VAL A 415 -5.32 21.36 -23.38
C VAL A 415 -6.32 21.05 -24.50
N ALA A 416 -5.90 20.32 -25.55
CA ALA A 416 -6.78 19.94 -26.65
C ALA A 416 -7.96 19.06 -26.19
N GLN A 417 -7.71 18.07 -25.33
CA GLN A 417 -8.76 17.22 -24.75
C GLN A 417 -9.71 18.04 -23.88
N ALA A 418 -9.19 18.91 -23.01
CA ALA A 418 -10.01 19.79 -22.18
C ALA A 418 -10.90 20.71 -23.04
N GLN A 419 -10.33 21.34 -24.08
CA GLN A 419 -11.09 22.20 -25.00
C GLN A 419 -12.15 21.43 -25.80
N ALA A 420 -11.92 20.16 -26.13
CA ALA A 420 -12.90 19.34 -26.85
C ALA A 420 -14.18 19.11 -26.02
N LEU A 421 -14.08 19.05 -24.68
CA LEU A 421 -15.22 18.90 -23.77
C LEU A 421 -16.03 20.19 -23.58
N LEU A 422 -15.46 21.35 -23.92
CA LEU A 422 -16.04 22.68 -23.72
C LEU A 422 -16.76 23.23 -24.97
N LYS A 423 -16.95 22.40 -26.00
CA LYS A 423 -17.56 22.79 -27.27
C LYS A 423 -19.08 22.70 -27.27
#